data_AF-A0AAW8RG22-F1
#
_entry.id   AF-A0AAW8RG22-F1
#
_cell.length_a   1.000
_cell.length_b   1.000
_cell.length_c   1.000
_cell.angle_alpha   90.00
_cell.angle_beta   90.00
_cell.angle_gamma   90.00
#
_symmetry.space_group_name_H-M   'P 1'
#
loop_
_entity.id
_entity.type
_entity.pdbx_description
1 polymer ?
#
loop_
_entity_poly.entity_id
_entity_poly.type
_entity_poly.pdbx_seq_one_letter_code
_entity_poly.pdbx_strand_id
1 'polypeptide(L)'
;MDKAYEILNQLNIEANDFFIANHGKLYLEAKLKIINNSIGTLCGRCDGSPFYCPLDGVIYISEQILNKLDKNRPIGLHLILAHELGHHIQNQNGKDYQMQIDMQKGKSRLASTKELELDADMIAGQLLSSLLTKKELDCCLEFYKSIKEDELHGTIEERMECFSMGAFL
;
A
#
# COMPACT_ATOMS: atom_id res chain seq x y z
N MET A 1 0.66 6.41 17.93
CA MET A 1 0.95 5.00 17.61
C MET A 1 -0.34 4.22 17.44
N ASP A 2 -1.27 4.31 18.38
CA ASP A 2 -2.57 3.60 18.36
C ASP A 2 -3.37 3.82 17.06
N LYS A 3 -3.43 5.06 16.57
CA LYS A 3 -4.11 5.40 15.31
C LYS A 3 -3.66 4.58 14.09
N ALA A 4 -2.36 4.27 13.97
CA ALA A 4 -1.87 3.50 12.82
C ALA A 4 -2.37 2.04 12.86
N TYR A 5 -2.46 1.46 14.05
CA TYR A 5 -3.02 0.14 14.27
C TYR A 5 -4.54 0.13 14.03
N GLU A 6 -5.26 1.15 14.50
CA GLU A 6 -6.70 1.30 14.25
C GLU A 6 -7.02 1.37 12.75
N ILE A 7 -6.26 2.18 12.00
CA ILE A 7 -6.42 2.30 10.54
C ILE A 7 -6.13 0.96 9.87
N LEU A 8 -5.02 0.28 10.22
CA LEU A 8 -4.72 -1.02 9.62
C LEU A 8 -5.81 -2.06 9.93
N ASN A 9 -6.35 -2.06 11.15
CA ASN A 9 -7.43 -2.98 11.51
C ASN A 9 -8.68 -2.73 10.66
N GLN A 10 -9.06 -1.48 10.40
CA GLN A 10 -10.17 -1.15 9.49
C GLN A 10 -9.88 -1.62 8.07
N LEU A 11 -8.67 -1.36 7.57
CA LEU A 11 -8.27 -1.81 6.23
C LEU A 11 -8.25 -3.35 6.09
N ASN A 12 -7.82 -4.08 7.13
CA ASN A 12 -7.86 -5.55 7.15
C ASN A 12 -9.29 -6.08 7.08
N ILE A 13 -10.26 -5.40 7.72
CA ILE A 13 -11.68 -5.76 7.65
C ILE A 13 -12.19 -5.59 6.21
N GLU A 14 -11.94 -4.44 5.58
CA GLU A 14 -12.34 -4.18 4.19
C GLU A 14 -11.67 -5.16 3.21
N ALA A 15 -10.38 -5.45 3.41
CA ALA A 15 -9.64 -6.40 2.60
C ALA A 15 -10.22 -7.82 2.71
N ASN A 16 -10.63 -8.23 3.91
CA ASN A 16 -11.28 -9.52 4.11
C ASN A 16 -12.60 -9.61 3.33
N ASP A 17 -13.42 -8.57 3.37
CA ASP A 17 -14.70 -8.54 2.64
C ASP A 17 -14.47 -8.60 1.11
N PHE A 18 -13.44 -7.89 0.62
CA PHE A 18 -12.99 -7.99 -0.77
C PHE A 18 -12.56 -9.43 -1.16
N PHE A 19 -11.79 -10.11 -0.30
CA PHE A 19 -11.31 -11.49 -0.56
C PHE A 19 -12.43 -12.52 -0.55
N ILE A 20 -13.35 -12.41 0.41
CA ILE A 20 -14.49 -13.32 0.51
C ILE A 20 -15.38 -13.18 -0.72
N ALA A 21 -15.69 -11.94 -1.13
CA ALA A 21 -16.56 -11.67 -2.27
C ALA A 21 -15.98 -12.15 -3.61
N ASN A 22 -14.67 -11.99 -3.83
CA ASN A 22 -14.05 -12.23 -5.15
C ASN A 22 -13.37 -13.59 -5.29
N HIS A 23 -12.91 -14.20 -4.20
CA HIS A 23 -12.04 -15.38 -4.27
C HIS A 23 -12.51 -16.57 -3.42
N GLY A 24 -13.47 -16.38 -2.51
CA GLY A 24 -13.95 -17.44 -1.61
C GLY A 24 -12.83 -18.03 -0.72
N LYS A 25 -11.75 -17.28 -0.53
CA LYS A 25 -10.58 -17.65 0.28
C LYS A 25 -10.58 -16.87 1.59
N LEU A 26 -9.97 -17.46 2.61
CA LEU A 26 -9.69 -16.76 3.86
C LEU A 26 -8.56 -15.77 3.63
N TYR A 27 -8.82 -14.51 3.96
CA TYR A 27 -7.81 -13.46 4.01
C TYR A 27 -6.93 -13.66 5.25
N LEU A 28 -5.62 -13.62 5.08
CA LEU A 28 -4.69 -13.51 6.20
C LEU A 28 -4.47 -12.03 6.49
N GLU A 29 -4.65 -11.61 7.74
CA GLU A 29 -4.46 -10.20 8.08
C GLU A 29 -2.98 -9.78 8.04
N ALA A 30 -2.72 -8.59 7.48
CA ALA A 30 -1.42 -7.95 7.59
C ALA A 30 -1.19 -7.47 9.02
N LYS A 31 0.08 -7.46 9.43
CA LYS A 31 0.51 -6.92 10.73
C LYS A 31 1.23 -5.59 10.54
N LEU A 32 1.21 -4.73 11.56
CA LEU A 32 1.96 -3.48 11.57
C LEU A 32 3.11 -3.53 12.59
N LYS A 33 4.30 -3.09 12.17
CA LYS A 33 5.43 -2.85 13.06
C LYS A 33 5.96 -1.43 12.89
N ILE A 34 5.82 -0.64 13.96
CA ILE A 34 6.40 0.70 14.04
C ILE A 34 7.86 0.58 14.50
N ILE A 35 8.78 1.27 13.81
CA ILE A 35 10.23 1.20 14.08
C ILE A 35 10.83 2.58 14.34
N ASN A 36 11.82 2.66 15.24
CA ASN A 36 12.47 3.92 15.59
C ASN A 36 13.86 4.07 14.96
N ASN A 37 14.46 2.94 14.55
CA ASN A 37 15.74 2.85 13.88
C ASN A 37 15.63 1.84 12.74
N SER A 38 16.63 1.84 11.86
CA SER A 38 16.75 0.81 10.83
C SER A 38 16.89 -0.58 11.47
N ILE A 39 16.12 -1.56 10.98
CA ILE A 39 16.11 -2.95 11.48
C ILE A 39 16.31 -3.94 10.33
N GLY A 40 16.71 -5.17 10.67
CA GLY A 40 16.60 -6.31 9.77
C GLY A 40 15.18 -6.90 9.78
N THR A 41 14.67 -7.25 8.61
CA THR A 41 13.42 -7.96 8.35
C THR A 41 13.71 -9.21 7.54
N LEU A 42 12.71 -10.07 7.30
CA LEU A 42 12.91 -11.22 6.41
C LEU A 42 13.21 -10.81 4.96
N CYS A 43 12.83 -9.59 4.57
CA CYS A 43 13.08 -9.02 3.24
C CYS A 43 14.37 -8.18 3.14
N GLY A 44 15.16 -8.12 4.22
CA GLY A 44 16.43 -7.38 4.26
C GLY A 44 16.40 -6.20 5.23
N ARG A 45 17.14 -5.13 4.91
CA ARG A 45 17.24 -3.96 5.79
C ARG A 45 16.08 -3.00 5.53
N CYS A 46 15.31 -2.69 6.57
CA CYS A 46 14.36 -1.59 6.56
C CYS A 46 15.06 -0.32 7.08
N ASP A 47 15.08 0.74 6.29
CA ASP A 47 15.75 2.01 6.62
C ASP A 47 14.84 3.05 7.27
N GLY A 48 13.54 2.77 7.34
CA GLY A 48 12.52 3.65 7.89
C GLY A 48 11.51 4.18 6.87
N SER A 49 11.72 3.90 5.58
CA SER A 49 10.68 4.05 4.55
C SER A 49 9.55 3.03 4.79
N PRO A 50 8.27 3.41 4.60
CA PRO A 50 7.17 2.46 4.64
C PRO A 50 7.42 1.34 3.62
N PHE A 51 7.20 0.10 4.03
CA PHE A 51 7.21 -1.03 3.10
C PHE A 51 6.51 -2.26 3.70
N TYR A 52 5.89 -3.07 2.84
CA TYR A 52 5.39 -4.40 3.14
C TYR A 52 6.44 -5.49 2.85
N CYS A 53 6.62 -6.44 3.77
CA CYS A 53 7.47 -7.60 3.55
C CYS A 53 6.63 -8.87 3.29
N PRO A 54 6.66 -9.44 2.06
CA PRO A 54 5.89 -10.65 1.74
C PRO A 54 6.29 -11.90 2.53
N LEU A 55 7.51 -11.95 3.07
CA LEU A 55 8.05 -13.12 3.77
C LEU A 55 7.57 -13.24 5.22
N ASP A 56 7.18 -12.15 5.86
CA ASP A 56 6.63 -12.15 7.23
C ASP A 56 5.19 -11.61 7.33
N GLY A 57 4.64 -11.04 6.25
CA GLY A 57 3.30 -10.48 6.23
C GLY A 57 3.17 -9.19 7.05
N VAL A 58 4.27 -8.45 7.22
CA VAL A 58 4.32 -7.25 8.07
C VAL A 58 4.52 -5.99 7.22
N ILE A 59 3.70 -4.98 7.49
CA ILE A 59 3.90 -3.59 7.08
C ILE A 59 4.79 -2.93 8.13
N TYR A 60 5.88 -2.33 7.68
CA TYR A 60 6.81 -1.58 8.52
C TYR A 60 6.65 -0.09 8.25
N ILE A 61 6.60 0.72 9.30
CA ILE A 61 6.58 2.19 9.19
C ILE A 61 7.43 2.80 10.30
N SER A 62 8.21 3.84 9.99
CA SER A 62 9.01 4.48 11.03
C SER A 62 8.20 5.50 11.84
N GLU A 63 8.55 5.64 13.11
CA GLU A 63 8.00 6.69 13.98
C GLU A 63 8.28 8.09 13.41
N GLN A 64 9.39 8.26 12.68
CA GLN A 64 9.70 9.51 11.98
C GLN A 64 8.66 9.86 10.91
N ILE A 65 8.20 8.88 10.12
CA ILE A 65 7.14 9.08 9.13
C ILE A 65 5.82 9.39 9.82
N LEU A 66 5.47 8.64 10.87
CA LEU A 66 4.26 8.92 11.65
C LEU A 66 4.24 10.36 12.18
N ASN A 67 5.34 10.81 12.78
CA ASN A 67 5.45 12.17 13.31
C ASN A 67 5.39 13.26 12.22
N LYS A 68 5.85 12.96 10.99
CA LYS A 68 5.71 13.87 9.84
C LYS A 68 4.27 13.98 9.36
N LEU A 69 3.50 12.90 9.41
CA LEU A 69 2.11 12.85 8.94
C LEU A 69 1.12 13.43 9.97
N ASP A 70 1.33 13.15 11.26
CA ASP A 70 0.37 13.41 12.33
C ASP A 70 0.02 14.90 12.50
N LYS A 71 0.95 15.81 12.18
CA LYS A 71 0.75 17.25 12.40
C LYS A 71 0.12 18.00 11.23
N ASN A 72 0.31 17.53 10.00
CA ASN A 72 0.00 18.32 8.80
C ASN A 72 -0.79 17.56 7.73
N ARG A 73 -0.75 16.22 7.72
CA ARG A 73 -1.31 15.39 6.65
C ARG A 73 -1.79 14.03 7.17
N PRO A 74 -2.77 14.00 8.10
CA PRO A 74 -3.26 12.76 8.71
C PRO A 74 -3.85 11.78 7.68
N ILE A 75 -4.34 12.29 6.54
CA ILE A 75 -4.83 11.47 5.43
C ILE A 75 -3.72 10.63 4.79
N GLY A 76 -2.47 11.11 4.82
CA GLY A 76 -1.34 10.41 4.25
C GLY A 76 -1.05 9.08 4.95
N LEU A 77 -1.40 8.95 6.23
CA LEU A 77 -1.25 7.68 6.95
C LEU A 77 -2.23 6.61 6.43
N HIS A 78 -3.47 6.99 6.13
CA HIS A 78 -4.45 6.08 5.52
C HIS A 78 -3.96 5.62 4.15
N LEU A 79 -3.52 6.57 3.32
CA LEU A 79 -3.05 6.28 1.98
C LEU A 79 -1.82 5.35 1.98
N ILE A 80 -0.81 5.64 2.80
CA ILE A 80 0.38 4.80 2.91
C ILE A 80 0.01 3.40 3.39
N LEU A 81 -0.77 3.27 4.46
CA LEU A 81 -1.15 1.94 4.97
C LEU A 81 -2.00 1.16 3.97
N ALA A 82 -2.92 1.82 3.26
CA ALA A 82 -3.73 1.18 2.22
C ALA A 82 -2.89 0.71 1.03
N HIS A 83 -1.89 1.50 0.62
CA HIS A 83 -0.94 1.12 -0.43
C HIS A 83 -0.10 -0.10 -0.03
N GLU A 84 0.49 -0.09 1.18
CA GLU A 84 1.25 -1.24 1.68
C GLU A 84 0.37 -2.49 1.88
N LEU A 85 -0.90 -2.30 2.24
CA LEU A 85 -1.86 -3.40 2.27
C LEU A 85 -2.22 -3.90 0.86
N GLY A 86 -2.19 -3.04 -0.15
CA GLY A 86 -2.29 -3.41 -1.55
C GLY A 86 -1.22 -4.43 -1.95
N HIS A 87 0.04 -4.22 -1.57
CA HIS A 87 1.10 -5.21 -1.77
C HIS A 87 0.84 -6.52 -1.02
N HIS A 88 0.29 -6.46 0.20
CA HIS A 88 -0.09 -7.66 0.93
C HIS A 88 -1.16 -8.49 0.21
N ILE A 89 -2.19 -7.81 -0.31
CA ILE A 89 -3.26 -8.41 -1.11
C ILE A 89 -2.70 -9.03 -2.40
N GLN A 90 -1.83 -8.31 -3.11
CA GLN A 90 -1.14 -8.80 -4.30
C GLN A 90 -0.34 -10.08 -4.02
N ASN A 91 0.42 -10.12 -2.92
CA ASN A 91 1.19 -11.28 -2.50
C ASN A 91 0.28 -12.49 -2.22
N GLN A 92 -0.82 -12.32 -1.49
CA GLN A 92 -1.79 -13.40 -1.24
C GLN A 92 -2.47 -13.92 -2.51
N ASN A 93 -2.59 -13.06 -3.52
CA ASN A 93 -3.11 -13.43 -4.85
C ASN A 93 -2.05 -14.01 -5.80
N GLY A 94 -0.79 -14.13 -5.35
CA GLY A 94 0.31 -14.70 -6.14
C GLY A 94 0.87 -13.76 -7.20
N LYS A 95 0.60 -12.44 -7.11
CA LYS A 95 1.07 -11.46 -8.09
C LYS A 95 2.59 -11.35 -8.11
N ASP A 96 3.25 -11.51 -6.97
CA ASP A 96 4.72 -11.54 -6.86
C ASP A 96 5.33 -12.67 -7.72
N TYR A 97 4.68 -13.84 -7.74
CA TYR A 97 5.10 -14.96 -8.58
C TYR A 97 4.87 -14.68 -10.06
N GLN A 98 3.73 -14.06 -10.42
CA GLN A 98 3.46 -13.64 -11.79
C GLN A 98 4.50 -12.62 -12.29
N MET A 99 4.89 -11.66 -11.44
CA MET A 99 5.94 -10.69 -11.74
C MET A 99 7.27 -11.38 -12.07
N GLN A 100 7.65 -12.39 -11.29
CA GLN A 100 8.87 -13.18 -11.55
C GLN A 100 8.80 -13.92 -12.89
N ILE A 101 7.65 -14.50 -13.24
CA ILE A 101 7.43 -15.14 -14.54
C ILE A 101 7.58 -14.13 -15.67
N ASP A 102 6.98 -12.94 -15.55
CA ASP A 102 7.03 -11.94 -16.62
C ASP A 102 8.45 -11.42 -16.83
N MET A 103 9.23 -11.29 -15.76
CA MET A 103 10.66 -10.98 -15.85
C MET A 103 11.44 -12.07 -16.59
N GLN A 104 11.14 -13.36 -16.34
CA GLN A 104 11.74 -14.47 -17.08
C GLN A 104 11.34 -14.47 -18.57
N LYS A 105 10.16 -13.94 -18.89
CA LYS A 105 9.68 -13.74 -20.27
C LYS A 105 10.25 -12.50 -20.96
N GLY A 106 11.17 -11.78 -20.30
CA GLY A 106 11.88 -10.64 -20.88
C GLY A 106 11.28 -9.27 -20.57
N LYS A 107 10.24 -9.18 -19.72
CA LYS A 107 9.78 -7.89 -19.20
C LYS A 107 10.86 -7.30 -18.29
N SER A 108 11.15 -6.01 -18.44
CA SER A 108 12.17 -5.37 -17.62
C SER A 108 11.71 -5.34 -16.15
N ARG A 109 12.66 -5.49 -15.23
CA ARG A 109 12.37 -5.41 -13.78
C ARG A 109 11.67 -4.09 -13.43
N LEU A 110 12.12 -2.99 -14.03
CA LEU A 110 11.55 -1.67 -13.82
C LEU A 110 10.07 -1.61 -14.23
N ALA A 111 9.73 -2.13 -15.41
CA ALA A 111 8.34 -2.14 -15.88
C ALA A 111 7.45 -3.04 -15.02
N SER A 112 7.96 -4.20 -14.58
CA SER A 112 7.23 -5.09 -13.69
C SER A 112 7.02 -4.48 -12.31
N THR A 113 8.01 -3.78 -11.75
CA THR A 113 7.87 -3.07 -10.48
C THR A 113 6.85 -1.94 -10.60
N LYS A 114 6.95 -1.11 -11.64
CA LYS A 114 5.99 -0.03 -11.87
C LYS A 114 4.53 -0.50 -11.94
N GLU A 115 4.28 -1.64 -12.58
CA GLU A 115 2.93 -2.20 -12.61
C GLU A 115 2.44 -2.68 -11.23
N LEU A 116 3.33 -3.21 -10.39
CA LEU A 116 2.98 -3.60 -9.02
C LEU A 116 2.61 -2.38 -8.17
N GLU A 117 3.41 -1.31 -8.26
CA GLU A 117 3.17 -0.06 -7.52
C GLU A 117 1.85 0.61 -7.92
N LEU A 118 1.59 0.74 -9.23
CA LEU A 118 0.36 1.35 -9.73
C LEU A 118 -0.89 0.53 -9.39
N ASP A 119 -0.79 -0.79 -9.41
CA ASP A 119 -1.88 -1.65 -8.97
C ASP A 119 -2.10 -1.59 -7.45
N ALA A 120 -1.04 -1.38 -6.65
CA ALA A 120 -1.17 -1.15 -5.22
C ALA A 120 -1.89 0.19 -4.93
N ASP A 121 -1.61 1.25 -5.71
CA ASP A 121 -2.37 2.51 -5.64
C ASP A 121 -3.85 2.32 -6.00
N MET A 122 -4.16 1.50 -7.01
CA MET A 122 -5.54 1.17 -7.36
C MET A 122 -6.27 0.41 -6.23
N ILE A 123 -5.62 -0.60 -5.64
CA ILE A 123 -6.18 -1.34 -4.51
C ILE A 123 -6.37 -0.41 -3.30
N ALA A 124 -5.42 0.50 -3.05
CA ALA A 124 -5.56 1.49 -1.99
C ALA A 124 -6.81 2.37 -2.19
N GLY A 125 -7.10 2.76 -3.43
CA GLY A 125 -8.34 3.47 -3.78
C GLY A 125 -9.59 2.67 -3.43
N GLN A 126 -9.62 1.38 -3.79
CA GLN A 126 -10.76 0.49 -3.51
C GLN A 126 -10.99 0.29 -2.01
N LEU A 127 -9.93 0.08 -1.23
CA LEU A 127 -10.05 -0.09 0.22
C LEU A 127 -10.53 1.19 0.91
N LEU A 128 -10.01 2.34 0.48
CA LEU A 128 -10.33 3.61 1.11
C LEU A 128 -11.70 4.15 0.72
N SER A 129 -12.27 3.74 -0.41
CA SER A 129 -13.62 4.19 -0.81
C SER A 129 -14.72 3.70 0.14
N SER A 130 -14.53 2.55 0.79
CA SER A 130 -15.41 2.05 1.84
C SER A 130 -15.28 2.79 3.17
N LEU A 131 -14.12 3.38 3.44
CA LEU A 131 -13.78 3.96 4.75
C LEU A 131 -13.86 5.48 4.79
N LEU A 132 -13.65 6.14 3.66
CA LEU A 132 -13.47 7.59 3.58
C LEU A 132 -14.61 8.25 2.80
N THR A 133 -14.93 9.48 3.18
CA THR A 133 -15.82 10.32 2.38
C THR A 133 -15.16 10.76 1.08
N LYS A 134 -15.95 11.13 0.07
CA LYS A 134 -15.44 11.70 -1.19
C LYS A 134 -14.44 12.84 -0.96
N LYS A 135 -14.70 13.74 -0.01
CA LYS A 135 -13.81 14.85 0.32
C LYS A 135 -12.45 14.38 0.87
N GLU A 136 -12.44 13.29 1.62
CA GLU A 136 -11.22 12.68 2.16
C GLU A 136 -10.44 11.93 1.08
N LEU A 137 -11.13 11.28 0.13
CA LEU A 137 -10.52 10.71 -1.06
C LEU A 137 -9.87 11.81 -1.94
N ASP A 138 -10.54 12.94 -2.12
CA ASP A 138 -9.95 14.11 -2.80
C ASP A 138 -8.68 14.60 -2.06
N CYS A 139 -8.67 14.54 -0.72
CA CYS A 139 -7.48 14.86 0.08
C CYS A 139 -6.34 13.84 -0.12
N CYS A 140 -6.64 12.57 -0.44
CA CYS A 140 -5.62 11.59 -0.84
C CYS A 140 -4.98 11.97 -2.18
N LEU A 141 -5.78 12.42 -3.15
CA LEU A 141 -5.30 12.93 -4.43
C LEU A 141 -4.38 14.15 -4.28
N GLU A 142 -4.73 15.08 -3.39
CA GLU A 142 -3.84 16.21 -3.07
C GLU A 142 -2.56 15.76 -2.34
N PHE A 143 -2.61 14.68 -1.57
CA PHE A 143 -1.43 14.12 -0.92
C PHE A 143 -0.42 13.57 -1.94
N TYR A 144 -0.86 12.90 -3.01
CA TYR A 144 0.05 12.40 -4.07
C TYR A 144 0.92 13.49 -4.67
N LYS A 145 0.37 14.69 -4.91
CA LYS A 145 1.12 15.85 -5.44
C LYS A 145 2.27 16.31 -4.54
N SER A 146 2.28 15.84 -3.30
CA SER A 146 3.31 16.16 -2.32
C SER A 146 4.38 15.07 -2.17
N ILE A 147 4.18 13.93 -2.82
CA ILE A 147 5.14 12.83 -2.92
C ILE A 147 6.14 13.18 -4.01
N LYS A 148 7.39 12.76 -3.83
CA LYS A 148 8.43 12.90 -4.84
C LYS A 148 8.31 11.74 -5.83
N GLU A 149 8.32 12.04 -7.13
CA GLU A 149 8.37 11.01 -8.17
C GLU A 149 9.68 10.21 -8.11
N ASP A 150 9.56 8.93 -8.49
CA ASP A 150 10.67 8.06 -8.81
C ASP A 150 10.27 7.08 -9.92
N GLU A 151 11.26 6.42 -10.50
CA GLU A 151 11.05 5.53 -11.64
C GLU A 151 10.32 4.23 -11.28
N LEU A 152 10.27 3.86 -9.99
CA LEU A 152 9.66 2.62 -9.52
C LEU A 152 8.15 2.74 -9.40
N HIS A 153 7.63 3.89 -8.93
CA HIS A 153 6.20 4.06 -8.65
C HIS A 153 5.41 4.68 -9.82
N GLY A 154 6.08 5.13 -10.88
CA GLY A 154 5.45 5.88 -11.97
C GLY A 154 5.31 7.38 -11.67
N THR A 155 4.69 8.10 -12.59
CA THR A 155 4.44 9.55 -12.44
C THR A 155 3.31 9.80 -11.44
N ILE A 156 3.24 11.01 -10.85
CA ILE A 156 2.13 11.37 -9.96
C ILE A 156 0.79 11.24 -10.68
N GLU A 157 0.72 11.54 -11.97
CA GLU A 157 -0.50 11.42 -12.77
C GLU A 157 -0.97 9.97 -12.87
N GLU A 158 -0.08 9.02 -13.19
CA GLU A 158 -0.39 7.59 -13.28
C GLU A 158 -0.88 7.05 -11.92
N ARG A 159 -0.20 7.42 -10.83
CA ARG A 159 -0.58 7.03 -9.46
C ARG A 159 -1.96 7.55 -9.08
N MET A 160 -2.23 8.82 -9.37
CA MET A 160 -3.53 9.44 -9.11
C MET A 160 -4.64 8.83 -9.97
N GLU A 161 -4.36 8.49 -11.23
CA GLU A 161 -5.30 7.81 -12.12
C GLU A 161 -5.67 6.43 -11.59
N CYS A 162 -4.67 5.59 -11.27
CA CYS A 162 -4.89 4.27 -10.70
C CYS A 162 -5.65 4.33 -9.38
N PHE A 163 -5.25 5.22 -8.47
CA PHE A 163 -5.99 5.43 -7.22
C PHE A 163 -7.45 5.84 -7.47
N SER A 164 -7.69 6.76 -8.41
CA SER A 164 -9.05 7.23 -8.75
C SER A 164 -9.91 6.12 -9.35
N MET A 165 -9.33 5.26 -10.18
CA MET A 165 -10.01 4.08 -10.70
C MET A 165 -10.49 3.18 -9.55
N GLY A 166 -9.67 2.97 -8.52
CA GLY A 166 -10.11 2.20 -7.35
C GLY A 166 -11.15 2.93 -6.49
N ALA A 167 -10.99 4.24 -6.32
CA ALA A 167 -11.73 5.01 -5.33
C ALA A 167 -13.15 5.45 -5.75
N PHE A 168 -13.44 5.52 -7.06
CA PHE A 168 -14.67 6.13 -7.58
C PHE A 168 -15.45 5.27 -8.59
N LEU A 169 -15.17 3.97 -8.64
CA LEU A 169 -16.00 2.97 -9.36
C LEU A 169 -17.32 2.74 -8.63
#